data_AF-A0A7G9YE53-F1
#
_entry.id   AF-A0A7G9YE53-F1
#
_cell.length_a   1.000
_cell.length_b   1.000
_cell.length_c   1.000
_cell.angle_alpha   90.00
_cell.angle_beta   90.00
_cell.angle_gamma   90.00
#
_symmetry.space_group_name_H-M   'P 1'
#
loop_
_entity.id
_entity.type
_entity.pdbx_description
1 polymer ?
#
loop_
_entity_poly.entity_id
_entity_poly.type
_entity_poly.pdbx_seq_one_letter_code
_entity_poly.pdbx_strand_id
1 'polypeptide(L)'
;MPTLIRGVNDDQIGDIIRFASHNLDVVKGVNMQPVSFAGRINQEDREKWRFTIPDAFKCIEEQTDGEITRDDLYPVPCVVPISNFAEVKKGMPQVKFTMHPHCGAETYIYVENGKYIPHVCSVKQPSPPLTVPV
;
A
#
# COMPACT_ATOMS: atom_id res chain seq x y z
N MET A 1 -5.42 8.15 9.92
CA MET A 1 -5.03 6.75 10.23
C MET A 1 -6.30 5.94 10.48
N PRO A 2 -6.94 5.35 9.46
CA PRO A 2 -8.04 4.41 9.65
C PRO A 2 -7.55 3.05 10.16
N THR A 3 -8.27 2.47 11.12
CA THR A 3 -8.04 1.09 11.59
C THR A 3 -8.99 0.15 10.88
N LEU A 4 -8.48 -0.87 10.19
CA LEU A 4 -9.28 -1.75 9.35
C LEU A 4 -9.74 -3.02 10.09
N ILE A 5 -11.04 -3.33 9.98
CA ILE A 5 -11.68 -4.53 10.51
C ILE A 5 -12.55 -5.13 9.38
N ARG A 6 -12.40 -6.44 9.16
CA ARG A 6 -13.17 -7.15 8.15
C ARG A 6 -14.68 -7.07 8.44
N GLY A 7 -15.46 -6.74 7.41
CA GLY A 7 -16.91 -6.62 7.47
C GLY A 7 -17.43 -5.39 8.21
N VAL A 8 -16.56 -4.43 8.57
CA VAL A 8 -16.95 -3.20 9.27
C VAL A 8 -16.64 -1.97 8.44
N ASN A 9 -15.42 -1.88 7.88
CA ASN A 9 -14.97 -0.73 7.11
C ASN A 9 -13.97 -1.08 5.99
N ASP A 10 -13.80 -2.37 5.71
CA ASP A 10 -12.95 -2.84 4.62
C ASP A 10 -13.50 -2.47 3.23
N ASP A 11 -14.78 -2.12 3.12
CA ASP A 11 -15.46 -1.59 1.94
C ASP A 11 -15.23 -0.09 1.71
N GLN A 12 -14.64 0.63 2.67
CA GLN A 12 -14.45 2.08 2.62
C GLN A 12 -13.04 2.52 2.18
N ILE A 13 -12.15 1.55 1.93
CA ILE A 13 -10.73 1.78 1.62
C ILE A 13 -10.57 2.68 0.38
N GLY A 14 -11.31 2.39 -0.69
CA GLY A 14 -11.29 3.18 -1.93
C GLY A 14 -11.82 4.59 -1.74
N ASP A 15 -12.86 4.77 -0.93
CA ASP A 15 -13.40 6.10 -0.61
C ASP A 15 -12.42 6.95 0.18
N ILE A 16 -11.66 6.34 1.09
CA ILE A 16 -10.59 7.04 1.82
C ILE A 16 -9.49 7.48 0.86
N ILE A 17 -9.10 6.63 -0.09
CA ILE A 17 -8.10 6.97 -1.13
C ILE A 17 -8.62 8.11 -2.02
N ARG A 18 -9.87 8.02 -2.48
CA ARG A 18 -10.54 9.09 -3.25
C ARG A 18 -10.62 10.39 -2.46
N PHE A 19 -10.94 10.33 -1.18
CA PHE A 19 -10.99 11.52 -0.35
C PHE A 19 -9.59 12.16 -0.22
N ALA A 20 -8.56 11.36 0.01
CA ALA A 20 -7.18 11.84 0.09
C ALA A 20 -6.71 12.45 -1.23
N SER A 21 -7.07 11.88 -2.37
CA SER A 21 -6.66 12.38 -3.69
C SER A 21 -7.31 13.71 -4.08
N HIS A 22 -8.53 13.99 -3.59
CA HIS A 22 -9.17 15.30 -3.78
C HIS A 22 -8.65 16.38 -2.83
N ASN A 23 -8.00 16.01 -1.72
CA ASN A 23 -7.56 16.93 -0.67
C ASN A 23 -6.02 16.92 -0.50
N LEU A 24 -5.28 16.83 -1.60
CA LEU A 24 -3.80 16.71 -1.59
C LEU A 24 -3.06 17.93 -1.05
N ASP A 25 -3.72 19.08 -0.95
CA ASP A 25 -3.19 20.29 -0.30
C ASP A 25 -2.98 20.06 1.20
N VAL A 26 -3.88 19.32 1.86
CA VAL A 26 -3.85 19.01 3.29
C VAL A 26 -3.38 17.59 3.59
N VAL A 27 -3.85 16.59 2.83
CA VAL A 27 -3.58 15.17 3.06
C VAL A 27 -2.41 14.72 2.19
N LYS A 28 -1.29 14.33 2.82
CA LYS A 28 -0.08 13.86 2.11
C LYS A 28 0.05 12.34 2.02
N GLY A 29 -0.74 11.61 2.79
CA GLY A 29 -0.68 10.16 2.78
C GLY A 29 -1.74 9.54 3.67
N VAL A 30 -2.12 8.31 3.34
CA VAL A 30 -3.04 7.48 4.12
C VAL A 30 -2.27 6.25 4.55
N ASN A 31 -2.18 6.02 5.85
CA ASN A 31 -1.65 4.79 6.39
C ASN A 31 -2.81 4.06 7.07
N MET A 32 -3.04 2.84 6.59
CA MET A 32 -4.10 1.96 7.04
C MET A 32 -3.49 0.89 7.93
N GLN A 33 -4.01 0.77 9.15
CA GLN A 33 -3.51 -0.19 10.12
C GLN A 33 -4.59 -1.24 10.40
N PRO A 34 -4.37 -2.52 10.08
CA PRO A 34 -5.29 -3.58 10.48
C PRO A 34 -5.42 -3.67 12.00
N VAL A 35 -6.58 -4.11 12.47
CA VAL A 35 -6.81 -4.34 13.91
C VAL A 35 -5.88 -5.41 14.48
N SER A 36 -5.37 -5.17 15.69
CA SER A 36 -4.61 -6.15 16.45
C SER A 36 -5.47 -6.70 17.58
N PHE A 37 -5.61 -8.03 17.64
CA PHE A 37 -6.34 -8.70 18.71
C PHE A 37 -5.38 -9.08 19.84
N ALA A 38 -5.72 -8.72 21.07
CA ALA A 38 -4.99 -9.08 22.27
C ALA A 38 -5.93 -9.67 23.33
N GLY A 39 -5.41 -10.53 24.21
CA GLY A 39 -6.17 -11.14 25.31
C GLY A 39 -6.86 -12.46 24.96
N ARG A 40 -7.89 -12.82 25.75
CA ARG A 40 -8.69 -14.05 25.55
C ARG A 40 -9.79 -13.80 24.53
N ILE A 41 -9.55 -14.19 23.29
CA ILE A 41 -10.51 -14.15 22.18
C ILE A 41 -10.64 -15.55 21.58
N ASN A 42 -11.87 -15.95 21.25
CA ASN A 42 -12.12 -17.20 20.55
C ASN A 42 -11.50 -17.17 19.16
N GLN A 43 -11.08 -18.34 18.67
CA GLN A 43 -10.43 -18.44 17.37
C GLN A 43 -11.39 -18.06 16.22
N GLU A 44 -12.65 -18.45 16.32
CA GLU A 44 -13.69 -18.15 15.33
C GLU A 44 -13.93 -16.64 15.18
N ASP A 45 -14.10 -15.93 16.31
CA ASP A 45 -14.28 -14.47 16.33
C ASP A 45 -13.04 -13.76 15.75
N ARG A 46 -11.84 -14.26 16.09
CA ARG A 46 -10.59 -13.72 15.58
C ARG A 46 -10.51 -13.86 14.06
N GLU A 47 -10.81 -15.03 13.50
CA GLU A 47 -10.75 -15.28 12.06
C GLU A 47 -11.79 -14.45 11.31
N LYS A 48 -13.00 -14.35 11.85
CA LYS A 48 -14.10 -13.55 11.28
C LYS A 48 -13.72 -12.08 11.11
N TRP A 49 -13.03 -11.49 12.07
CA TRP A 49 -12.66 -10.08 12.04
C TRP A 49 -11.23 -9.82 11.54
N ARG A 50 -10.45 -10.87 11.31
CA ARG A 50 -9.05 -10.75 10.87
C ARG A 50 -8.97 -10.10 9.50
N PHE A 51 -8.23 -9.00 9.46
CA PHE A 51 -7.87 -8.30 8.25
C PHE A 51 -6.35 -8.32 8.10
N THR A 52 -5.84 -8.73 6.94
CA THR A 52 -4.40 -8.86 6.67
C THR A 52 -3.93 -7.86 5.63
N ILE A 53 -2.61 -7.67 5.52
CA ILE A 53 -2.01 -6.78 4.52
C ILE A 53 -2.39 -7.22 3.08
N PRO A 54 -2.33 -8.51 2.70
CA PRO A 54 -2.84 -8.96 1.41
C PRO A 54 -4.34 -8.70 1.18
N ASP A 55 -5.17 -8.78 2.22
CA ASP A 55 -6.58 -8.41 2.10
C ASP A 55 -6.72 -6.93 1.74
N ALA A 56 -5.92 -6.07 2.38
CA ALA A 56 -5.88 -4.64 2.06
C ALA A 56 -5.54 -4.40 0.59
N PHE A 57 -4.52 -5.09 0.06
CA PHE A 57 -4.12 -4.93 -1.35
C PHE A 57 -5.23 -5.33 -2.31
N LYS A 58 -5.92 -6.44 -2.00
CA LYS A 58 -7.06 -6.89 -2.79
C LYS A 58 -8.20 -5.88 -2.77
N CYS A 59 -8.55 -5.36 -1.59
CA CYS A 59 -9.59 -4.34 -1.46
C CYS A 59 -9.21 -3.03 -2.17
N ILE A 60 -7.95 -2.60 -2.11
CA ILE A 60 -7.47 -1.41 -2.83
C ILE A 60 -7.67 -1.60 -4.33
N GLU A 61 -7.22 -2.72 -4.89
CA GLU A 61 -7.33 -2.99 -6.32
C GLU A 61 -8.80 -3.08 -6.77
N GLU A 62 -9.64 -3.79 -6.01
CA GLU A 62 -11.08 -3.92 -6.31
C GLU A 62 -11.82 -2.59 -6.22
N GLN A 63 -11.52 -1.75 -5.22
CA GLN A 63 -12.25 -0.50 -4.96
C GLN A 63 -11.68 0.70 -5.72
N THR A 64 -10.53 0.55 -6.37
CA THR A 64 -9.96 1.55 -7.29
C THR A 64 -10.08 1.14 -8.75
N ASP A 65 -10.96 0.18 -9.05
CA ASP A 65 -11.21 -0.34 -10.40
C ASP A 65 -9.93 -0.77 -11.13
N GLY A 66 -8.94 -1.28 -10.38
CA GLY A 66 -7.65 -1.71 -10.89
C GLY A 66 -6.66 -0.60 -11.24
N GLU A 67 -6.94 0.67 -10.93
CA GLU A 67 -5.97 1.76 -11.14
C GLU A 67 -4.74 1.63 -10.24
N ILE A 68 -4.91 1.06 -9.04
CA ILE A 68 -3.82 0.67 -8.14
C ILE A 68 -3.82 -0.85 -8.02
N THR A 69 -2.82 -1.53 -8.57
CA THR A 69 -2.74 -2.99 -8.50
C THR A 69 -1.91 -3.45 -7.31
N ARG A 70 -2.04 -4.74 -6.95
CA ARG A 70 -1.26 -5.32 -5.83
C ARG A 70 0.25 -5.26 -6.07
N ASP A 71 0.67 -5.27 -7.34
CA ASP A 71 2.08 -5.20 -7.75
C ASP A 71 2.67 -3.80 -7.62
N ASP A 72 1.82 -2.78 -7.43
CA ASP A 72 2.25 -1.40 -7.21
C ASP A 72 2.69 -1.14 -5.76
N LEU A 73 2.35 -2.04 -4.84
CA LEU A 73 2.72 -1.99 -3.43
C LEU A 73 4.02 -2.78 -3.20
N TYR A 74 4.99 -2.14 -2.55
CA TYR A 74 6.29 -2.73 -2.27
C TYR A 74 6.62 -2.68 -0.78
N PRO A 75 7.47 -3.60 -0.29
CA PRO A 75 7.84 -3.63 1.11
C PRO A 75 8.66 -2.38 1.47
N VAL A 76 8.38 -1.79 2.63
CA VAL A 76 9.11 -0.63 3.19
C VAL A 76 10.65 -0.78 3.15
N PRO A 77 11.26 -1.95 3.45
CA PRO A 77 12.72 -2.08 3.38
C PRO A 77 13.33 -2.01 1.96
N CYS A 78 12.55 -1.81 0.89
CA CYS A 78 13.08 -1.67 -0.47
C CYS A 78 14.10 -0.51 -0.62
N VAL A 79 14.03 0.50 0.25
CA VAL A 79 14.92 1.67 0.23
C VAL A 79 16.25 1.46 0.96
N VAL A 80 16.43 0.34 1.66
CA VAL A 80 17.65 0.06 2.43
C VAL A 80 18.92 0.02 1.56
N PRO A 81 18.94 -0.65 0.38
CA PRO A 81 20.10 -0.62 -0.51
C PRO A 81 20.47 0.80 -0.97
N ILE A 82 19.48 1.64 -1.27
CA ILE A 82 19.68 3.04 -1.66
C ILE A 82 20.28 3.84 -0.49
N SER A 83 19.79 3.61 0.72
CA SER A 83 20.28 4.25 1.93
C SER A 83 21.73 3.87 2.24
N ASN A 84 22.08 2.59 2.07
CA ASN A 84 23.47 2.12 2.21
C ASN A 84 24.40 2.77 1.17
N PHE A 85 23.96 2.90 -0.08
CA PHE A 85 24.74 3.58 -1.12
C PHE A 85 24.95 5.07 -0.79
N ALA A 86 23.89 5.75 -0.37
CA ALA A 86 23.96 7.15 0.03
C ALA A 86 24.87 7.38 1.25
N GLU A 87 24.87 6.46 2.21
CA GLU A 87 25.76 6.49 3.39
C GLU A 87 27.23 6.42 2.99
N VAL A 88 27.59 5.49 2.10
CA VAL A 88 28.97 5.40 1.57
C VAL A 88 29.37 6.68 0.84
N LYS A 89 28.46 7.27 0.04
CA LYS A 89 28.76 8.47 -0.74
C LYS A 89 28.88 9.73 0.12
N LYS A 90 28.03 9.88 1.15
CA LYS A 90 27.99 11.09 2.00
C LYS A 90 28.92 11.00 3.20
N GLY A 91 29.43 9.81 3.54
CA GLY A 91 30.26 9.59 4.72
C GLY A 91 29.52 9.81 6.06
N MET A 92 28.18 9.78 6.04
CA MET A 92 27.35 10.00 7.22
C MET A 92 26.20 8.98 7.26
N PRO A 93 25.81 8.49 8.45
CA PRO A 93 24.70 7.55 8.59
C PRO A 93 23.44 8.05 7.90
N GLN A 94 22.78 7.19 7.13
CA GLN A 94 21.45 7.48 6.56
C GLN A 94 20.37 6.70 7.31
N VAL A 95 19.13 7.18 7.24
CA VAL A 95 17.98 6.47 7.81
C VAL A 95 17.81 5.14 7.09
N LYS A 96 17.68 4.05 7.84
CA LYS A 96 17.47 2.70 7.30
C LYS A 96 16.19 2.12 7.91
N PHE A 97 15.24 1.76 7.05
CA PHE A 97 14.01 1.08 7.46
C PHE A 97 14.22 -0.44 7.43
N THR A 98 14.76 -1.02 8.49
CA THR A 98 15.24 -2.42 8.54
C THR A 98 14.24 -3.42 9.10
N MET A 99 12.94 -3.13 9.01
CA MET A 99 11.90 -4.05 9.46
C MET A 99 11.75 -5.26 8.52
N HIS A 100 11.09 -6.32 8.99
CA HIS A 100 10.79 -7.48 8.15
C HIS A 100 9.93 -7.04 6.95
N PRO A 101 10.15 -7.55 5.71
CA PRO A 101 9.35 -7.18 4.54
C PRO A 101 7.84 -7.41 4.66
N HIS A 102 7.41 -8.23 5.62
CA HIS A 102 6.00 -8.49 5.93
C HIS A 102 5.41 -7.55 6.99
N CYS A 103 6.22 -6.67 7.61
CA CYS A 103 5.73 -5.70 8.59
C CYS A 103 4.86 -4.61 7.97
N GLY A 104 5.01 -4.34 6.68
CA GLY A 104 4.24 -3.32 5.98
C GLY A 104 4.63 -3.24 4.51
N ALA A 105 3.72 -2.68 3.72
CA ALA A 105 3.98 -2.28 2.35
C ALA A 105 3.38 -0.91 2.12
N GLU A 106 3.95 -0.19 1.17
CA GLU A 106 3.55 1.16 0.81
C GLU A 106 3.75 1.39 -0.68
N THR A 107 3.15 2.46 -1.18
CA THR A 107 3.34 2.94 -2.54
C THR A 107 3.11 4.45 -2.57
N TYR A 108 3.79 5.14 -3.48
CA TYR A 108 3.50 6.54 -3.79
C TYR A 108 2.59 6.60 -5.00
N ILE A 109 1.54 7.42 -4.93
CA ILE A 109 0.56 7.56 -6.01
C ILE A 109 0.56 9.02 -6.42
N TYR A 110 0.81 9.25 -7.71
CA TYR A 110 0.59 10.55 -8.33
C TYR A 110 -0.84 10.63 -8.83
N VAL A 111 -1.46 11.80 -8.71
CA VAL A 111 -2.83 12.03 -9.16
C VAL A 111 -2.78 13.08 -10.27
N GLU A 112 -3.05 12.66 -11.50
CA GLU A 112 -3.15 13.55 -12.66
C GLU A 112 -4.53 13.43 -13.29
N ASN A 113 -5.25 14.54 -13.43
CA ASN A 113 -6.58 14.59 -14.05
C ASN A 113 -7.57 13.56 -13.46
N GLY A 114 -7.46 13.27 -12.16
CA GLY A 114 -8.31 12.30 -11.47
C GLY A 114 -7.92 10.84 -11.64
N LYS A 115 -6.82 10.52 -12.33
CA LYS A 115 -6.28 9.16 -12.45
C LYS A 115 -5.16 8.90 -11.46
N TYR A 116 -5.11 7.69 -10.91
CA TYR A 116 -4.00 7.23 -10.08
C TYR A 116 -2.85 6.71 -10.95
N ILE A 117 -1.66 7.28 -10.75
CA ILE A 117 -0.42 6.84 -11.37
C ILE A 117 0.49 6.32 -10.24
N PRO A 118 0.43 5.02 -9.94
CA PRO A 118 1.27 4.44 -8.90
C PRO A 118 2.75 4.43 -9.33
N HIS A 119 3.62 4.81 -8.40
CA HIS A 119 5.06 4.73 -8.58
C HIS A 119 5.53 3.33 -8.18
N VAL A 120 5.92 2.54 -9.16
CA VAL A 120 6.43 1.19 -8.90
C VAL A 120 7.92 1.26 -8.56
N CYS A 121 8.34 0.60 -7.48
CA CYS A 121 9.76 0.42 -7.14
C CYS A 121 10.48 -0.58 -8.10
N SER A 122 9.73 -1.18 -9.02
CA SER A 122 10.20 -2.08 -10.07
C SER A 122 9.80 -1.52 -11.42
N VAL A 123 10.71 -1.53 -12.39
CA VAL A 123 10.41 -1.12 -13.77
C VAL A 123 9.32 -2.04 -14.32
N LYS A 124 8.05 -1.61 -14.31
CA LYS A 124 7.03 -2.21 -15.19
C LYS A 124 7.55 -1.95 -16.60
N GLN A 125 8.13 -2.97 -17.25
CA GLN A 125 8.27 -2.93 -18.70
C GLN A 125 6.86 -2.71 -19.25
N PRO A 126 6.64 -1.76 -20.16
CA PRO A 126 5.34 -1.59 -20.78
C PRO A 126 4.98 -2.92 -21.44
N SER A 127 3.96 -3.60 -20.93
CA SER A 127 3.40 -4.75 -21.61
C SER A 127 2.92 -4.25 -22.99
N PRO A 128 3.35 -4.86 -24.10
CA PRO A 128 2.88 -4.46 -25.41
C PRO A 128 1.35 -4.56 -25.45
N PRO A 129 0.66 -3.68 -26.21
CA PRO A 129 -0.79 -3.72 -26.31
C PRO A 129 -1.22 -5.12 -26.74
N LEU A 130 -2.11 -5.72 -25.94
CA LEU A 130 -2.83 -6.94 -26.30
C LEU A 130 -3.63 -6.67 -27.58
N THR A 131 -2.99 -6.87 -28.74
CA THR A 131 -3.72 -7.07 -29.99
C THR A 131 -4.38 -8.42 -29.89
N VAL A 132 -5.67 -8.41 -29.57
CA VAL A 132 -6.56 -9.56 -29.71
C VAL A 132 -6.61 -9.92 -31.20
N PRO A 133 -6.15 -11.10 -31.63
CA PRO A 133 -6.36 -11.52 -33.00
C PRO A 133 -7.83 -11.92 -33.16
N VAL A 134 -8.49 -11.28 -34.14
CA VAL A 134 -9.75 -11.73 -34.74
C VAL A 134 -9.47 -12.98 -35.57
#